data_AF-A0A7Y6ACL3-F1
#
_entry.id   AF-A0A7Y6ACL3-F1
#
_cell.length_a   1.000
_cell.length_b   1.000
_cell.length_c   1.000
_cell.angle_alpha   90.00
_cell.angle_beta   90.00
_cell.angle_gamma   90.00
#
_symmetry.space_group_name_H-M   'P 1'
#
loop_
_entity.id
_entity.type
_entity.pdbx_description
1 polymer ?
#
loop_
_entity_poly.entity_id
_entity_poly.type
_entity_poly.pdbx_seq_one_letter_code
_entity_poly.pdbx_strand_id
1 'polypeptide(L)'
;MFEWWEVLPDSERRQWALDPFVSVGPLRFGMSPDDVSKSLNGFTPVPQKFTVQDRDCRWRGEHRELGLVMYYGAEERLRGVVVDALRGPQVFADERPLVSRAPSELEQWLRDRAARREPYSELSYLAAGIPGSQTLGVVVSVQRAGDRLITRPVFLPTEAMEDVPHFLPAEVWDIH
;
A
#
# COMPACT_ATOMS: atom_id res chain seq x y z
N MET A 1 -18.36 -15.25 17.30
CA MET A 1 -16.91 -15.52 17.45
C MET A 1 -16.29 -14.90 16.21
N PHE A 2 -15.63 -13.74 16.33
CA PHE A 2 -15.01 -13.11 15.15
C PHE A 2 -13.86 -14.01 14.71
N GLU A 3 -13.93 -14.54 13.49
CA GLU A 3 -12.83 -15.29 12.91
C GLU A 3 -11.76 -14.30 12.45
N TRP A 4 -10.51 -14.50 12.87
CA TRP A 4 -9.45 -13.50 12.71
C TRP A 4 -8.96 -13.39 11.26
N TRP A 5 -9.55 -14.18 10.35
CA TRP A 5 -9.29 -14.28 8.93
C TRP A 5 -10.47 -13.83 8.06
N GLU A 6 -11.55 -13.29 8.65
CA GLU A 6 -12.68 -12.76 7.89
C GLU A 6 -12.27 -11.53 7.07
N VAL A 7 -12.50 -11.63 5.78
CA VAL A 7 -12.32 -10.57 4.80
C VAL A 7 -13.60 -9.74 4.76
N LEU A 8 -13.52 -8.43 5.00
CA LEU A 8 -14.66 -7.54 4.83
C LEU A 8 -15.16 -7.60 3.38
N PRO A 9 -16.48 -7.77 3.17
CA PRO A 9 -17.08 -7.69 1.83
C PRO A 9 -16.81 -6.34 1.17
N ASP A 10 -16.65 -6.32 -0.16
CA ASP A 10 -16.39 -5.10 -0.92
C ASP A 10 -17.46 -4.02 -0.70
N SER A 11 -18.72 -4.41 -0.43
CA SER A 11 -19.83 -3.51 -0.12
C SER A 11 -19.70 -2.79 1.23
N GLU A 12 -18.92 -3.34 2.15
CA GLU A 12 -18.70 -2.79 3.48
C GLU A 12 -17.40 -1.97 3.55
N ARG A 13 -16.55 -2.09 2.53
CA ARG A 13 -15.31 -1.32 2.43
C ARG A 13 -15.59 0.09 1.94
N ARG A 14 -14.88 1.06 2.52
CA ARG A 14 -14.79 2.40 1.94
C ARG A 14 -14.13 2.30 0.57
N GLN A 15 -14.68 3.00 -0.41
CA GLN A 15 -14.15 3.01 -1.78
C GLN A 15 -13.23 4.21 -1.96
N TRP A 16 -11.97 3.95 -2.29
CA TRP A 16 -10.93 4.96 -2.46
C TRP A 16 -10.40 4.93 -3.89
N ALA A 17 -10.15 6.12 -4.45
CA ALA A 17 -9.45 6.26 -5.72
C ALA A 17 -7.95 6.37 -5.48
N LEU A 18 -7.15 5.75 -6.35
CA LEU A 18 -5.72 6.01 -6.46
C LEU A 18 -5.49 7.15 -7.45
N ASP A 19 -4.79 8.19 -7.01
CA ASP A 19 -4.13 9.16 -7.89
C ASP A 19 -2.62 8.86 -7.85
N PRO A 20 -2.06 8.23 -8.90
CA PRO A 20 -0.70 7.72 -8.89
C PRO A 20 0.32 8.71 -8.35
N PHE A 21 1.12 8.26 -7.37
CA PHE A 21 2.16 9.05 -6.70
C PHE A 21 1.70 10.30 -5.93
N VAL A 22 0.41 10.63 -5.98
CA VAL A 22 -0.15 11.83 -5.36
C VAL A 22 -0.98 11.46 -4.13
N SER A 23 -1.94 10.55 -4.28
CA SER A 23 -2.89 10.25 -3.21
C SER A 23 -3.53 8.87 -3.26
N VAL A 24 -3.90 8.36 -2.09
CA VAL A 24 -4.65 7.12 -1.88
C VAL A 24 -5.89 7.46 -1.07
N GLY A 25 -7.02 7.65 -1.75
CA GLY A 25 -8.23 8.21 -1.14
C GLY A 25 -7.96 9.59 -0.54
N PRO A 26 -8.22 9.83 0.77
CA PRO A 26 -7.98 11.12 1.40
C PRO A 26 -6.50 11.38 1.73
N LEU A 27 -5.64 10.36 1.65
CA LEU A 27 -4.23 10.47 2.05
C LEU A 27 -3.37 10.94 0.89
N ARG A 28 -2.62 12.03 1.09
CA ARG A 28 -1.64 12.52 0.10
C ARG A 28 -0.23 12.27 0.59
N PHE A 29 0.65 11.81 -0.30
CA PHE A 29 2.07 11.70 0.02
C PHE A 29 2.62 13.09 0.38
N GLY A 30 3.53 13.14 1.37
CA GLY A 30 4.02 14.40 1.92
C GLY A 30 3.16 15.01 3.04
N MET A 31 1.99 14.44 3.38
CA MET A 31 1.23 14.89 4.56
C MET A 31 2.01 14.67 5.85
N SER A 32 1.87 15.59 6.79
CA SER A 32 2.33 15.38 8.18
C SER A 32 1.40 14.40 8.91
N PRO A 33 1.83 13.81 10.03
CA PRO A 33 0.94 13.01 10.87
C PRO A 33 -0.35 13.76 11.27
N ASP A 34 -0.25 15.06 11.59
CA ASP A 34 -1.43 15.84 11.97
C ASP A 34 -2.43 16.02 10.82
N ASP A 35 -1.94 16.20 9.59
CA ASP A 35 -2.80 16.35 8.40
C ASP A 35 -3.50 15.04 8.04
N VAL A 36 -2.79 13.90 8.19
CA VAL A 36 -3.39 12.57 8.06
C VAL A 36 -4.50 12.38 9.10
N SER A 37 -4.31 12.91 10.32
CA SER A 37 -5.23 12.67 11.45
C SER A 37 -6.53 13.42 11.21
N LYS A 38 -6.42 14.65 10.72
CA LYS A 38 -7.56 15.44 10.25
C LYS A 38 -8.28 14.78 9.08
N SER A 39 -7.54 14.12 8.17
CA SER A 39 -8.11 13.51 6.96
C SER A 39 -8.84 12.20 7.22
N LEU A 40 -8.43 11.43 8.23
CA LEU A 40 -9.03 10.14 8.60
C LEU A 40 -9.98 10.21 9.79
N ASN A 41 -10.04 11.35 10.48
CA ASN A 41 -10.68 11.56 11.77
C ASN A 41 -10.05 10.71 12.89
N GLY A 42 -8.72 10.69 12.95
CA GLY A 42 -7.92 10.05 13.99
C GLY A 42 -6.95 8.99 13.48
N PHE A 43 -5.86 8.76 14.21
CA PHE A 43 -5.00 7.57 14.21
C PHE A 43 -3.92 7.81 15.28
N THR A 44 -3.10 6.79 15.59
CA THR A 44 -2.02 6.95 16.57
C THR A 44 -0.66 6.84 15.86
N PRO A 45 0.10 7.94 15.68
CA PRO A 45 1.50 7.85 15.28
C PRO A 45 2.33 7.29 16.43
N VAL A 46 3.15 6.28 16.14
CA VAL A 46 4.10 5.71 17.09
C VAL A 46 5.52 5.91 16.54
N PRO A 47 6.43 6.54 17.30
CA PRO A 47 7.82 6.61 16.89
C PRO A 47 8.38 5.18 16.90
N GLN A 48 8.86 4.72 15.75
CA GLN A 48 9.52 3.43 15.62
C GLN A 48 10.92 3.65 15.04
N LYS A 49 11.92 2.97 15.59
CA LYS A 49 13.26 3.00 15.00
C LYS A 49 13.38 1.87 14.01
N PHE A 50 13.55 2.22 12.75
CA PHE A 50 13.97 1.30 11.72
C PHE A 50 14.90 2.01 10.74
N THR A 51 15.94 1.29 10.31
CA THR A 51 16.97 1.79 9.40
C THR A 51 16.64 1.27 8.01
N VAL A 52 16.67 2.15 7.04
CA VAL A 52 16.77 1.73 5.65
C VAL A 52 17.74 2.68 4.95
N GLN A 53 18.45 2.18 3.93
CA GLN A 53 19.70 2.78 3.43
C GLN A 53 19.64 4.32 3.40
N ASP A 54 20.60 4.93 4.10
CA ASP A 54 20.89 6.37 4.16
C ASP A 54 19.91 7.29 4.92
N ARG A 55 18.87 6.76 5.58
CA ARG A 55 17.97 7.59 6.43
C ARG A 55 17.52 6.88 7.70
N ASP A 56 17.93 7.41 8.85
CA ASP A 56 17.40 7.04 10.16
C ASP A 56 16.30 8.00 10.63
N CYS A 57 15.39 7.47 11.45
CA CYS A 57 14.13 8.05 11.96
C CYS A 57 12.95 7.99 10.98
N ARG A 58 11.99 7.11 11.28
CA ARG A 58 10.77 6.93 10.48
C ARG A 58 9.59 6.58 11.36
N TRP A 59 8.56 7.42 11.37
CA TRP A 59 7.37 7.14 12.16
C TRP A 59 6.53 6.07 11.48
N ARG A 60 5.85 5.25 12.30
CA ARG A 60 4.83 4.32 11.84
C ARG A 60 3.50 4.68 12.50
N GLY A 61 2.49 4.94 11.69
CA GLY A 61 1.13 5.16 12.16
C GLY A 61 0.25 3.95 11.83
N GLU A 62 -0.65 3.58 12.74
CA GLU A 62 -1.68 2.58 12.46
C GLU A 62 -3.07 3.21 12.64
N HIS A 63 -3.96 2.94 11.69
CA HIS A 63 -5.39 3.18 11.85
C HIS A 63 -6.12 1.84 11.80
N ARG A 64 -6.24 1.19 12.96
CA ARG A 64 -6.79 -0.19 13.06
C ARG A 64 -8.21 -0.31 12.53
N GLU A 65 -9.06 0.67 12.80
CA GLU A 65 -10.46 0.65 12.32
C GLU A 65 -10.59 0.76 10.80
N LEU A 66 -9.60 1.37 10.13
CA LEU A 66 -9.57 1.48 8.67
C LEU A 66 -8.62 0.50 8.01
N GLY A 67 -7.96 -0.37 8.78
CA GLY A 67 -6.97 -1.30 8.23
C GLY A 67 -5.83 -0.61 7.48
N LEU A 68 -5.26 0.46 8.05
CA LEU A 68 -4.18 1.21 7.41
C LEU A 68 -2.91 1.19 8.26
N VAL A 69 -1.77 1.02 7.58
CA VAL A 69 -0.45 1.29 8.14
C VAL A 69 0.22 2.36 7.31
N MET A 70 0.74 3.39 7.96
CA MET A 70 1.34 4.56 7.33
C MET A 70 2.79 4.66 7.76
N TYR A 71 3.67 4.92 6.81
CA TYR A 71 5.10 5.07 7.02
C TYR A 71 5.53 6.50 6.68
N TYR A 72 6.29 7.11 7.58
CA TYR A 72 6.77 8.47 7.44
C TYR A 72 8.30 8.50 7.37
N GLY A 73 8.85 9.46 6.63
CA GLY A 73 10.29 9.71 6.58
C GLY A 73 10.80 10.47 7.80
N ALA A 74 12.12 10.75 7.81
CA ALA A 74 12.78 11.57 8.83
C ALA A 74 12.22 13.00 8.92
N GLU A 75 11.70 13.53 7.82
CA GLU A 75 11.04 14.84 7.75
C GLU A 75 9.59 14.83 8.26
N GLU A 76 9.12 13.71 8.82
CA GLU A 76 7.74 13.51 9.28
C GLU A 76 6.72 13.68 8.15
N ARG A 77 7.08 13.22 6.96
CA ARG A 77 6.27 13.27 5.75
C ARG A 77 5.81 11.88 5.36
N LEU A 78 4.52 11.70 5.05
CA LEU A 78 3.96 10.42 4.61
C LEU A 78 4.66 9.94 3.34
N ARG A 79 5.24 8.74 3.37
CA ARG A 79 5.97 8.12 2.24
C ARG A 79 5.45 6.76 1.84
N GLY A 80 4.62 6.12 2.66
CA GLY A 80 4.07 4.81 2.34
C GLY A 80 2.73 4.62 2.99
N VAL A 81 1.78 4.07 2.23
CA VAL A 81 0.47 3.65 2.74
C VAL A 81 0.30 2.18 2.41
N VAL A 82 0.07 1.39 3.44
CA VAL A 82 -0.24 -0.03 3.29
C VAL A 82 -1.68 -0.26 3.71
N VAL A 83 -2.41 -0.95 2.84
CA VAL A 83 -3.82 -1.24 3.06
C VAL A 83 -3.96 -2.72 3.42
N ASP A 84 -4.47 -2.97 4.63
CA ASP A 84 -4.76 -4.32 5.12
C ASP A 84 -5.76 -5.03 4.20
N ALA A 85 -5.45 -6.25 3.81
CA ALA A 85 -6.27 -6.97 2.85
C ALA A 85 -7.60 -7.42 3.46
N LEU A 86 -7.68 -7.64 4.78
CA LEU A 86 -8.89 -8.12 5.45
C LEU A 86 -9.88 -7.00 5.72
N ARG A 87 -9.41 -5.81 6.12
CA ARG A 87 -10.27 -4.73 6.64
C ARG A 87 -10.07 -3.37 6.00
N GLY A 88 -9.03 -3.22 5.19
CA GLY A 88 -8.69 -1.96 4.56
C GLY A 88 -9.76 -1.44 3.57
N PRO A 89 -9.75 -0.15 3.23
CA PRO A 89 -10.56 0.39 2.14
C PRO A 89 -10.28 -0.34 0.83
N GLN A 90 -11.27 -0.42 -0.05
CA GLN A 90 -11.05 -0.89 -1.41
C GLN A 90 -10.48 0.25 -2.24
N VAL A 91 -9.21 0.14 -2.65
CA VAL A 91 -8.54 1.12 -3.52
C VAL A 91 -8.68 0.71 -4.98
N PHE A 92 -9.02 1.67 -5.84
CA PHE A 92 -9.22 1.47 -7.28
C PHE A 92 -8.17 2.23 -8.11
N ALA A 93 -7.67 1.58 -9.16
CA ALA A 93 -6.87 2.19 -10.22
C ALA A 93 -7.40 1.74 -11.57
N ASP A 94 -7.68 2.67 -12.49
CA ASP A 94 -8.32 2.38 -13.79
C ASP A 94 -9.55 1.45 -13.63
N GLU A 95 -10.43 1.78 -12.68
CA GLU A 95 -11.63 0.99 -12.31
C GLU A 95 -11.34 -0.42 -11.75
N ARG A 96 -10.08 -0.84 -11.64
CA ARG A 96 -9.69 -2.13 -11.07
C ARG A 96 -9.53 -2.04 -9.55
N PRO A 97 -10.22 -2.88 -8.76
CA PRO A 97 -9.95 -3.04 -7.34
C PRO A 97 -8.57 -3.69 -7.09
N LEU A 98 -7.77 -3.09 -6.21
CA LEU A 98 -6.41 -3.56 -5.89
C LEU A 98 -6.31 -4.35 -4.58
N VAL A 99 -7.23 -4.12 -3.64
CA VAL A 99 -7.22 -4.72 -2.30
C VAL A 99 -8.03 -6.03 -2.29
N SER A 100 -7.55 -7.01 -1.54
CA SER A 100 -8.24 -8.29 -1.31
C SER A 100 -8.56 -9.09 -2.60
N ARG A 101 -7.73 -8.95 -3.64
CA ARG A 101 -7.86 -9.71 -4.88
C ARG A 101 -7.00 -10.97 -4.86
N ALA A 102 -7.27 -11.89 -5.78
CA ALA A 102 -6.33 -12.97 -6.05
C ALA A 102 -5.02 -12.38 -6.63
N PRO A 103 -3.84 -12.74 -6.11
CA PRO A 103 -2.56 -12.21 -6.61
C PRO A 103 -2.37 -12.43 -8.11
N SER A 104 -2.75 -13.61 -8.62
CA SER A 104 -2.64 -13.96 -10.04
C SER A 104 -3.50 -13.08 -10.94
N GLU A 105 -4.73 -12.73 -10.51
CA GLU A 105 -5.60 -11.84 -11.27
C GLU A 105 -5.04 -10.42 -11.32
N LEU A 106 -4.50 -9.93 -10.20
CA LEU A 106 -3.97 -8.58 -10.16
C LEU A 106 -2.65 -8.45 -10.94
N GLU A 107 -1.80 -9.48 -10.87
CA GLU A 107 -0.60 -9.56 -11.71
C GLU A 107 -0.94 -9.61 -13.20
N GLN A 108 -1.92 -10.43 -13.60
CA GLN A 108 -2.36 -10.49 -14.99
C GLN A 108 -2.90 -9.12 -15.45
N TRP A 109 -3.70 -8.46 -14.62
CA TRP A 109 -4.18 -7.11 -14.94
C TRP A 109 -3.03 -6.11 -15.10
N LEU A 110 -2.00 -6.14 -14.24
CA LEU A 110 -0.82 -5.30 -14.39
C LEU A 110 -0.08 -5.57 -15.70
N ARG A 111 0.08 -6.85 -16.08
CA ARG A 111 0.65 -7.25 -17.38
C ARG A 111 -0.17 -6.70 -18.55
N ASP A 112 -1.48 -6.83 -18.51
CA ASP A 112 -2.38 -6.35 -19.56
C ASP A 112 -2.36 -4.81 -19.65
N ARG A 113 -2.31 -4.13 -18.50
CA ARG A 113 -2.18 -2.68 -18.42
C ARG A 113 -0.84 -2.21 -19.00
N ALA A 114 0.25 -2.90 -18.66
CA ALA A 114 1.59 -2.64 -19.19
C ALA A 114 1.64 -2.73 -20.72
N ALA A 115 1.02 -3.78 -21.28
CA ALA A 115 1.01 -4.04 -22.71
C ALA A 115 0.24 -2.99 -23.53
N ARG A 116 -0.62 -2.18 -22.89
CA ARG A 116 -1.50 -1.21 -23.55
C ARG A 116 -1.07 0.25 -23.37
N ARG A 117 -0.03 0.53 -22.58
CA ARG A 117 0.38 1.90 -22.24
C ARG A 117 1.88 2.09 -22.44
N GLU A 118 2.26 3.08 -23.22
CA GLU A 118 3.65 3.56 -23.28
C GLU A 118 4.04 4.13 -21.90
N PRO A 119 5.26 3.85 -21.38
CA PRO A 119 6.43 3.30 -22.08
C PRO A 119 6.55 1.76 -22.03
N TYR A 120 5.49 1.02 -21.72
CA TYR A 120 5.49 -0.42 -21.48
C TYR A 120 6.35 -0.85 -20.27
N SER A 121 6.79 0.12 -19.45
CA SER A 121 7.61 -0.05 -18.24
C SER A 121 6.79 -0.17 -16.96
N GLU A 122 5.50 -0.48 -17.10
CA GLU A 122 4.56 -0.57 -15.97
C GLU A 122 4.98 -1.62 -14.96
N LEU A 123 5.27 -2.84 -15.40
CA LEU A 123 5.42 -3.99 -14.52
C LEU A 123 6.87 -4.10 -14.02
N SER A 124 7.06 -4.01 -12.71
CA SER A 124 8.31 -4.31 -12.03
C SER A 124 8.14 -5.50 -11.09
N TYR A 125 9.27 -6.09 -10.71
CA TYR A 125 9.31 -7.14 -9.70
C TYR A 125 10.32 -6.75 -8.63
N LEU A 126 9.88 -6.77 -7.38
CA LEU A 126 10.82 -6.71 -6.26
C LEU A 126 11.54 -8.05 -6.10
N ALA A 127 12.55 -8.07 -5.21
CA ALA A 127 13.14 -9.31 -4.74
C ALA A 127 12.03 -10.29 -4.26
N ALA A 128 12.24 -11.59 -4.48
CA ALA A 128 11.25 -12.65 -4.29
C ALA A 128 10.04 -12.65 -5.26
N GLY A 129 10.06 -11.82 -6.32
CA GLY A 129 9.06 -11.89 -7.40
C GLY A 129 7.73 -11.22 -7.08
N ILE A 130 7.71 -10.28 -6.14
CA ILE A 130 6.51 -9.51 -5.79
C ILE A 130 6.24 -8.49 -6.91
N PRO A 131 5.08 -8.56 -7.61
CA PRO A 131 4.80 -7.66 -8.71
C PRO A 131 4.49 -6.25 -8.22
N GLY A 132 4.91 -5.25 -8.98
CA GLY A 132 4.63 -3.84 -8.75
C GLY A 132 4.36 -3.08 -10.04
N SER A 133 3.87 -1.85 -9.89
CA SER A 133 3.64 -0.91 -10.97
C SER A 133 4.48 0.36 -10.82
N GLN A 134 5.33 0.63 -11.80
CA GLN A 134 6.16 1.83 -11.90
C GLN A 134 5.40 3.08 -12.33
N THR A 135 4.15 2.99 -12.81
CA THR A 135 3.35 4.20 -13.15
C THR A 135 2.19 4.44 -12.19
N LEU A 136 1.81 3.45 -11.38
CA LEU A 136 0.81 3.60 -10.32
C LEU A 136 1.45 3.85 -8.94
N GLY A 137 2.73 3.49 -8.77
CA GLY A 137 3.40 3.56 -7.47
C GLY A 137 2.83 2.55 -6.48
N VAL A 138 2.54 1.33 -6.94
CA VAL A 138 2.00 0.26 -6.09
C VAL A 138 2.86 -0.99 -6.15
N VAL A 139 3.08 -1.62 -5.01
CA VAL A 139 3.61 -2.99 -4.89
C VAL A 139 2.49 -3.89 -4.41
N VAL A 140 2.28 -5.00 -5.09
CA VAL A 140 1.24 -5.98 -4.78
C VAL A 140 1.79 -7.01 -3.81
N SER A 141 1.99 -6.60 -2.55
CA SER A 141 2.25 -7.55 -1.46
C SER A 141 1.00 -8.39 -1.17
N VAL A 142 1.18 -9.45 -0.38
CA VAL A 142 0.11 -10.41 -0.08
C VAL A 142 -0.07 -10.61 1.42
N GLN A 143 -1.28 -11.00 1.80
CA GLN A 143 -1.66 -11.36 3.16
C GLN A 143 -2.50 -12.64 3.12
N ARG A 144 -2.35 -13.49 4.13
CA ARG A 144 -3.12 -14.71 4.33
C ARG A 144 -4.51 -14.39 4.86
N ALA A 145 -5.50 -15.00 4.22
CA ALA A 145 -6.89 -15.06 4.66
C ALA A 145 -7.29 -16.54 4.69
N GLY A 146 -7.09 -17.18 5.84
CA GLY A 146 -7.27 -18.63 5.99
C GLY A 146 -6.28 -19.41 5.12
N ASP A 147 -6.80 -20.19 4.18
CA ASP A 147 -6.03 -21.01 3.23
C ASP A 147 -5.62 -20.27 1.94
N ARG A 148 -5.98 -18.99 1.81
CA ARG A 148 -5.76 -18.19 0.60
C ARG A 148 -4.79 -17.05 0.84
N LEU A 149 -4.08 -16.67 -0.21
CA LEU A 149 -3.36 -15.40 -0.28
C LEU A 149 -4.22 -14.39 -1.04
N ILE A 150 -4.31 -13.19 -0.48
CA ILE A 150 -5.02 -12.05 -1.06
C ILE A 150 -4.12 -10.82 -1.09
N THR A 151 -4.39 -9.89 -2.01
CA THR A 151 -3.55 -8.72 -2.21
C THR A 151 -3.69 -7.69 -1.10
N ARG A 152 -2.53 -7.24 -0.61
CA ARG A 152 -2.32 -6.19 0.41
C ARG A 152 -1.44 -5.11 -0.20
N PRO A 153 -1.99 -4.18 -0.99
CA PRO A 153 -1.18 -3.25 -1.76
C PRO A 153 -0.44 -2.26 -0.85
N VAL A 154 0.79 -1.94 -1.27
CA VAL A 154 1.65 -0.90 -0.69
C VAL A 154 1.78 0.22 -1.71
N PHE A 155 1.31 1.41 -1.36
CA PHE A 155 1.35 2.60 -2.21
C PHE A 155 2.50 3.50 -1.82
N LEU A 156 3.16 4.06 -2.83
CA LEU A 156 4.43 4.76 -2.74
C LEU A 156 4.45 6.01 -3.64
N PRO A 157 5.17 7.07 -3.26
CA PRO A 157 5.37 8.24 -4.12
C PRO A 157 6.43 7.96 -5.20
N THR A 158 6.56 8.85 -6.17
CA THR A 158 7.43 8.66 -7.34
C THR A 158 8.88 8.38 -6.95
N GLU A 159 9.42 9.10 -5.96
CA GLU A 159 10.82 8.95 -5.55
C GLU A 159 11.13 7.61 -4.89
N ALA A 160 10.10 6.80 -4.57
CA ALA A 160 10.29 5.44 -4.11
C ALA A 160 10.63 4.46 -5.23
N MET A 161 10.25 4.77 -6.48
CA MET A 161 10.34 3.83 -7.59
C MET A 161 11.79 3.54 -7.99
N GLU A 162 12.73 4.42 -7.62
CA GLU A 162 14.16 4.23 -7.89
C GLU A 162 14.78 3.09 -7.08
N ASP A 163 14.33 2.89 -5.83
CA ASP A 163 14.83 1.83 -4.94
C ASP A 163 13.76 1.39 -3.93
N VAL A 164 12.70 0.75 -4.45
CA VAL A 164 11.55 0.33 -3.66
C VAL A 164 11.93 -0.58 -2.47
N PRO A 165 12.77 -1.63 -2.63
CA PRO A 165 13.11 -2.52 -1.52
C PRO A 165 13.73 -1.78 -0.32
N HIS A 166 14.49 -0.71 -0.58
CA HIS A 166 15.10 0.14 0.43
C HIS A 166 14.39 1.49 0.56
N PHE A 167 13.09 1.57 0.25
CA PHE A 167 12.33 2.78 0.54
C PHE A 167 11.56 2.69 1.85
N LEU A 168 11.06 1.49 2.15
CA LEU A 168 10.33 1.14 3.37
C LEU A 168 11.07 0.00 4.09
N PRO A 169 10.81 -0.23 5.39
CA PRO A 169 11.51 -1.29 6.11
C PRO A 169 11.06 -2.67 5.62
N ALA A 170 11.96 -3.65 5.76
CA ALA A 170 11.82 -4.95 5.11
C ALA A 170 10.52 -5.68 5.48
N GLU A 171 10.01 -5.51 6.71
CA GLU A 171 8.77 -6.15 7.17
C GLU A 171 7.51 -5.76 6.38
N VAL A 172 7.57 -4.64 5.64
CA VAL A 172 6.46 -4.23 4.77
C VAL A 172 6.21 -5.24 3.66
N TRP A 173 7.29 -5.89 3.21
CA TRP A 173 7.31 -6.82 2.08
C TRP A 173 7.06 -8.27 2.47
N ASP A 174 7.05 -8.57 3.77
CA ASP A 174 6.74 -9.91 4.28
C ASP A 174 5.30 -10.33 3.95
N ILE A 175 5.07 -11.64 3.94
CA ILE A 175 3.72 -12.20 3.87
C ILE A 175 3.11 -12.13 5.27
N HIS A 176 2.01 -11.40 5.41
CA HIS A 176 1.26 -11.24 6.66
C HIS A 176 0.12 -12.25 6.79
#